data_AF-A0A7S2VZF5-F1
#
_entry.id   AF-A0A7S2VZF5-F1
#
_cell.length_a   1.000
_cell.length_b   1.000
_cell.length_c   1.000
_cell.angle_alpha   90.00
_cell.angle_beta   90.00
_cell.angle_gamma   90.00
#
_symmetry.space_group_name_H-M   'P 1'
#
loop_
_entity.id
_entity.type
_entity.pdbx_description
1 polymer ?
#
loop_
_entity_poly.entity_id
_entity_poly.type
_entity_poly.pdbx_seq_one_letter_code
_entity_poly.pdbx_strand_id
1 'polypeptide(L)'
;DLRSDIPRYCLYKNGKLWKEVTDVTEYWPKDSVAFLIGCSFSYDGALLDAGINLRSVEEKKNVPMYKTNLKCQPAGSLSGNMVVSMKPIKAIDIAREVEITSKFPHAHGAPVCVGCPEAIGVKDINNPEFGDAVDLLPDEVPVFHACGVTPQSILMDSKVSFAITHSAGHMFITDLPSDTVL
;
A
#
# COMPACT_ATOMS: atom_id res chain seq x y z
N ASP A 1 22.79 0.83 1.76
CA ASP A 1 22.61 1.98 0.84
C ASP A 1 21.26 1.85 0.12
N LEU A 2 20.43 2.91 0.09
CA LEU A 2 19.11 2.88 -0.56
C LEU A 2 19.15 2.61 -2.07
N ARG A 3 20.33 2.67 -2.68
CA ARG A 3 20.53 2.42 -4.12
C ARG A 3 20.69 0.94 -4.46
N SER A 4 20.98 0.10 -3.46
CA SER A 4 21.28 -1.33 -3.66
C SER A 4 20.57 -2.27 -2.68
N ASP A 5 20.12 -1.77 -1.52
CA ASP A 5 19.63 -2.64 -0.43
C ASP A 5 18.17 -3.07 -0.61
N ILE A 6 17.43 -2.47 -1.55
CA ILE A 6 16.10 -2.94 -1.93
C ILE A 6 16.22 -4.05 -2.98
N PRO A 7 15.52 -5.18 -2.86
CA PRO A 7 15.68 -6.30 -3.78
C PRO A 7 15.34 -5.99 -5.24
N ARG A 8 14.43 -5.05 -5.49
CA ARG A 8 14.04 -4.62 -6.85
C ARG A 8 13.45 -3.22 -6.88
N TYR A 9 13.80 -2.45 -7.90
CA TYR A 9 13.36 -1.10 -8.15
C TYR A 9 12.60 -0.98 -9.47
N CYS A 10 11.66 -0.04 -9.52
CA CYS A 10 10.96 0.40 -10.71
C CYS A 10 11.37 1.84 -11.04
N LEU A 11 11.88 2.05 -12.26
CA LEU A 11 12.26 3.37 -12.76
C LEU A 11 11.16 3.89 -13.68
N TYR A 12 10.72 5.12 -13.43
CA TYR A 12 9.69 5.78 -14.21
C TYR A 12 10.26 6.97 -14.97
N LYS A 13 9.78 7.17 -16.21
CA LYS A 13 10.03 8.37 -17.02
C LYS A 13 8.72 8.93 -17.53
N ASN A 14 8.46 10.21 -17.26
CA ASN A 14 7.21 10.89 -17.62
C ASN A 14 5.96 10.09 -17.20
N GLY A 15 5.97 9.55 -15.98
CA GLY A 15 4.90 8.73 -15.41
C GLY A 15 4.75 7.31 -15.98
N LYS A 16 5.63 6.85 -16.87
CA LYS A 16 5.59 5.49 -17.43
C LYS A 16 6.74 4.64 -16.89
N LEU A 17 6.46 3.38 -16.57
CA LEU A 17 7.49 2.41 -16.21
C LEU A 17 8.48 2.29 -17.38
N TRP A 18 9.75 2.53 -17.10
CA TRP A 18 10.83 2.46 -18.08
C TRP A 18 11.57 1.13 -17.99
N LYS A 19 11.93 0.70 -16.78
CA LYS A 19 12.60 -0.58 -16.51
C LYS A 19 12.49 -0.98 -15.04
N GLU A 20 12.67 -2.27 -14.78
CA GLU A 20 12.95 -2.81 -13.46
C GLU A 20 14.43 -3.21 -13.35
N VAL A 21 15.05 -2.95 -12.20
CA VAL A 21 16.46 -3.27 -11.93
C VAL A 21 16.64 -3.69 -10.47
N THR A 22 17.75 -4.34 -10.15
CA THR A 22 18.11 -4.72 -8.77
C THR A 22 19.09 -3.73 -8.12
N ASP A 23 19.60 -2.77 -8.87
CA ASP A 23 20.52 -1.73 -8.40
C ASP A 23 20.25 -0.44 -9.18
N VAL A 24 20.16 0.68 -8.47
CA VAL A 24 19.86 2.01 -9.04
C VAL A 24 21.01 3.00 -8.91
N THR A 25 22.21 2.56 -8.51
CA THR A 25 23.39 3.40 -8.30
C THR A 25 23.71 4.26 -9.52
N GLU A 26 23.66 3.68 -10.73
CA GLU A 26 23.91 4.40 -11.99
C GLU A 26 22.75 5.29 -12.44
N TYR A 27 21.57 5.09 -11.85
CA TYR A 27 20.34 5.77 -12.24
C TYR A 27 19.90 6.83 -11.24
N TRP A 28 20.65 7.06 -10.17
CA TRP A 28 20.28 7.94 -9.07
C TRP A 28 20.83 9.36 -9.27
N PRO A 29 19.99 10.35 -9.63
CA PRO A 29 20.45 11.74 -9.78
C PRO A 29 21.07 12.29 -8.50
N LYS A 30 22.08 13.15 -8.63
CA LYS A 30 22.84 13.73 -7.51
C LYS A 30 21.98 14.55 -6.53
N ASP A 31 20.90 15.15 -7.02
CA ASP A 31 19.95 15.99 -6.31
C ASP A 31 18.68 15.24 -5.85
N SER A 32 18.73 13.90 -5.87
CA SER A 32 17.57 13.08 -5.50
C SER A 32 17.28 13.12 -4.01
N VAL A 33 15.99 13.09 -3.68
CA VAL A 33 15.49 12.95 -2.31
C VAL A 33 14.78 11.60 -2.19
N ALA A 34 15.14 10.83 -1.18
CA ALA A 34 14.48 9.56 -0.87
C ALA A 34 13.40 9.75 0.18
N PHE A 35 12.26 9.09 -0.03
CA PHE A 35 11.17 9.01 0.93
C PHE A 35 10.93 7.54 1.27
N LEU A 36 11.12 7.16 2.54
CA LEU A 36 10.68 5.87 3.06
C LEU A 36 9.26 6.05 3.59
N ILE A 37 8.33 5.28 3.03
CA ILE A 37 6.90 5.37 3.33
C ILE A 37 6.48 4.04 3.94
N GLY A 38 5.75 4.09 5.06
CA GLY A 38 5.32 2.90 5.80
C GLY A 38 4.46 1.93 4.99
N CYS A 39 4.43 0.69 5.43
CA CYS A 39 3.77 -0.44 4.77
C CYS A 39 2.93 -1.25 5.76
N SER A 40 1.88 -1.92 5.25
CA SER A 40 0.85 -2.60 6.04
C SER A 40 1.40 -3.80 6.80
N PHE A 41 2.52 -4.36 6.33
CA PHE A 41 3.20 -5.46 7.00
C PHE A 41 3.43 -5.20 8.50
N SER A 42 3.56 -3.94 8.90
CA SER A 42 3.74 -3.55 10.31
C SER A 42 2.52 -3.90 11.18
N TYR A 43 1.29 -3.60 10.74
CA TYR A 43 0.09 -3.98 11.50
C TYR A 43 -0.43 -5.37 11.12
N ASP A 44 -0.06 -5.91 9.95
CA ASP A 44 -0.41 -7.27 9.54
C ASP A 44 0.08 -8.29 10.59
N GLY A 45 1.29 -8.11 11.11
CA GLY A 45 1.80 -8.92 12.24
C GLY A 45 0.94 -8.78 13.50
N ALA A 46 0.54 -7.56 13.86
CA ALA A 46 -0.29 -7.30 15.04
C ALA A 46 -1.71 -7.89 14.92
N LEU A 47 -2.28 -7.91 13.70
CA LEU A 47 -3.55 -8.57 13.42
C LEU A 47 -3.41 -10.09 13.59
N LEU A 48 -2.36 -10.69 13.04
CA LEU A 48 -2.08 -12.13 13.17
C LEU A 48 -1.86 -12.53 14.63
N ASP A 49 -1.10 -11.75 15.40
CA ASP A 49 -0.89 -11.98 16.84
C ASP A 49 -2.18 -11.90 17.65
N ALA A 50 -3.16 -11.11 17.18
CA ALA A 50 -4.49 -11.02 17.76
C ALA A 50 -5.45 -12.13 17.29
N GLY A 51 -4.99 -13.07 16.45
CA GLY A 51 -5.80 -14.15 15.89
C GLY A 51 -6.67 -13.74 14.69
N ILE A 52 -6.43 -12.56 14.11
CA ILE A 52 -7.12 -12.09 12.90
C ILE A 52 -6.28 -12.53 11.69
N ASN A 53 -6.74 -13.58 11.02
CA ASN A 53 -6.08 -14.10 9.84
C ASN A 53 -6.18 -13.14 8.65
N LEU A 54 -5.18 -13.21 7.77
CA LEU A 54 -5.11 -12.39 6.56
C LEU A 54 -5.28 -13.27 5.33
N ARG A 55 -6.39 -13.09 4.59
CA ARG A 55 -6.73 -13.92 3.42
C ARG A 55 -5.62 -13.98 2.38
N SER A 56 -5.00 -12.84 2.07
CA SER A 56 -3.91 -12.77 1.10
C SER A 56 -2.72 -13.64 1.49
N VAL A 57 -2.41 -13.75 2.79
CA VAL A 57 -1.35 -14.63 3.30
C VAL A 57 -1.74 -16.09 3.16
N GLU A 58 -2.97 -16.45 3.55
CA GLU A 58 -3.49 -17.82 3.44
C GLU A 58 -3.51 -18.30 1.98
N GLU A 59 -3.89 -17.43 1.04
CA GLU A 59 -3.96 -17.72 -0.38
C GLU A 59 -2.62 -17.54 -1.12
N LYS A 60 -1.56 -17.06 -0.44
CA LYS A 60 -0.25 -16.73 -1.04
C LYS A 60 -0.35 -15.73 -2.20
N LYS A 61 -1.19 -14.71 -2.02
CA LYS A 61 -1.49 -13.65 -2.97
C LYS A 61 -1.00 -12.30 -2.47
N ASN A 62 -0.76 -11.36 -3.38
CA ASN A 62 -0.55 -9.97 -2.99
C ASN A 62 -1.88 -9.36 -2.57
N VAL A 63 -1.86 -8.50 -1.55
CA VAL A 63 -3.07 -7.81 -1.08
C VAL A 63 -3.73 -7.03 -2.24
N PRO A 64 -5.06 -7.15 -2.42
CA PRO A 64 -5.74 -6.37 -3.45
C PRO A 64 -5.78 -4.90 -3.07
N MET A 65 -5.53 -4.05 -4.06
CA MET A 65 -5.49 -2.60 -3.89
C MET A 65 -6.29 -1.91 -4.98
N TYR A 66 -7.01 -0.86 -4.60
CA TYR A 66 -8.00 -0.21 -5.45
C TYR A 66 -7.79 1.29 -5.52
N LYS A 67 -7.98 1.87 -6.71
CA LYS A 67 -8.07 3.33 -6.86
C LYS A 67 -9.44 3.82 -6.40
N THR A 68 -9.47 4.70 -5.42
CA THR A 68 -10.73 5.25 -4.90
C THR A 68 -11.19 6.49 -5.67
N ASN A 69 -12.38 6.99 -5.35
CA ASN A 69 -12.85 8.33 -5.70
C ASN A 69 -12.43 9.41 -4.69
N LEU A 70 -11.69 9.06 -3.63
CA LEU A 70 -11.27 9.96 -2.57
C LEU A 70 -10.02 10.73 -2.99
N LYS A 71 -10.12 12.06 -3.09
CA LYS A 71 -8.99 12.91 -3.50
C LYS A 71 -7.99 13.09 -2.36
N CYS A 72 -6.70 12.96 -2.68
CA CYS A 72 -5.64 13.44 -1.80
C CYS A 72 -5.61 14.98 -1.81
N GLN A 73 -5.09 15.57 -0.73
CA GLN A 73 -4.76 17.00 -0.73
C GLN A 73 -3.65 17.26 -1.77
N PRO A 74 -3.86 18.16 -2.75
CA PRO A 74 -2.88 18.42 -3.78
C PRO A 74 -1.65 19.16 -3.20
N ALA A 75 -0.47 18.88 -3.76
CA ALA A 75 0.78 19.52 -3.39
C ALA A 75 1.60 19.86 -4.65
N GLY A 76 1.60 21.14 -5.03
CA GLY A 76 2.25 21.58 -6.28
C GLY A 76 1.63 20.91 -7.50
N SER A 77 2.44 20.27 -8.34
CA SER A 77 1.99 19.52 -9.51
C SER A 77 1.45 18.12 -9.18
N LEU A 78 1.62 17.65 -7.94
CA LEU A 78 1.17 16.32 -7.52
C LEU A 78 -0.28 16.38 -7.07
N SER A 79 -1.13 15.60 -7.74
CA SER A 79 -2.53 15.45 -7.39
C SER A 79 -3.07 14.10 -7.87
N GLY A 80 -4.06 13.56 -7.16
CA GLY A 80 -4.71 12.30 -7.53
C GLY A 80 -5.56 11.74 -6.40
N ASN A 81 -6.04 10.52 -6.60
CA ASN A 81 -6.89 9.85 -5.64
C ASN A 81 -6.08 8.91 -4.74
N MET A 82 -6.59 8.68 -3.53
CA MET A 82 -6.07 7.69 -2.61
C MET A 82 -6.22 6.30 -3.22
N VAL A 83 -5.17 5.48 -3.11
CA VAL A 83 -5.24 4.05 -3.31
C VAL A 83 -5.47 3.40 -1.95
N VAL A 84 -6.36 2.43 -1.88
CA VAL A 84 -6.62 1.64 -0.66
C VAL A 84 -6.20 0.19 -0.86
N SER A 85 -5.82 -0.49 0.22
CA SER A 85 -5.72 -1.96 0.26
C SER A 85 -6.93 -2.53 0.97
N MET A 86 -7.39 -3.71 0.58
CA MET A 86 -8.55 -4.37 1.19
C MET A 86 -8.16 -5.67 1.86
N LYS A 87 -8.72 -5.90 3.05
CA LYS A 87 -8.63 -7.17 3.78
C LYS A 87 -10.04 -7.67 4.10
N PRO A 88 -10.39 -8.92 3.77
CA PRO A 88 -11.56 -9.59 4.34
C PRO A 88 -11.32 -9.81 5.84
N ILE A 89 -12.22 -9.30 6.68
CA ILE A 89 -12.13 -9.43 8.14
C ILE A 89 -13.46 -9.98 8.65
N LYS A 90 -13.44 -11.00 9.50
CA LYS A 90 -14.68 -11.54 10.09
C LYS A 90 -15.45 -10.43 10.80
N ALA A 91 -16.77 -10.44 10.64
CA ALA A 91 -17.64 -9.41 11.22
C ALA A 91 -17.45 -9.22 12.73
N ILE A 92 -17.15 -10.31 13.45
CA ILE A 92 -16.91 -10.30 14.89
C ILE A 92 -15.59 -9.62 15.29
N ASP A 93 -14.61 -9.58 14.39
CA ASP A 93 -13.27 -9.06 14.65
C ASP A 93 -13.10 -7.59 14.22
N ILE A 94 -14.10 -6.99 13.57
CA ILE A 94 -14.01 -5.62 13.02
C ILE A 94 -13.63 -4.58 14.07
N ALA A 95 -14.25 -4.62 15.25
CA ALA A 95 -13.93 -3.67 16.31
C ALA A 95 -12.48 -3.81 16.80
N ARG A 96 -11.99 -5.06 16.87
CA ARG A 96 -10.63 -5.39 17.27
C ARG A 96 -9.62 -4.95 16.21
N GLU A 97 -9.93 -5.20 14.95
CA GLU A 97 -9.14 -4.81 13.79
C GLU A 97 -8.91 -3.30 13.78
N VAL A 98 -9.99 -2.51 13.90
CA VAL A 98 -9.92 -1.04 13.97
C VAL A 98 -9.07 -0.58 15.16
N GLU A 99 -9.25 -1.19 16.33
CA GLU A 99 -8.49 -0.83 17.54
C GLU A 99 -6.98 -1.07 17.36
N ILE A 100 -6.61 -2.17 16.70
CA ILE A 100 -5.22 -2.53 16.44
C ILE A 100 -4.62 -1.60 15.39
N THR A 101 -5.24 -1.48 14.21
CA THR A 101 -4.67 -0.71 13.09
C THR A 101 -4.59 0.79 13.37
N SER A 102 -5.50 1.32 14.19
CA SER A 102 -5.47 2.73 14.63
C SER A 102 -4.21 3.10 15.44
N LYS A 103 -3.48 2.12 15.98
CA LYS A 103 -2.23 2.35 16.73
C LYS A 103 -1.00 2.56 15.83
N PHE A 104 -1.16 2.46 14.51
CA PHE A 104 -0.07 2.54 13.53
C PHE A 104 -0.27 3.70 12.52
N PRO A 105 -0.33 4.97 12.95
CA PRO A 105 -0.67 6.09 12.07
C PRO A 105 0.37 6.32 10.95
N HIS A 106 1.60 5.84 11.09
CA HIS A 106 2.63 5.89 10.04
C HIS A 106 2.68 4.66 9.11
N ALA A 107 1.88 3.63 9.37
CA ALA A 107 1.75 2.43 8.55
C ALA A 107 0.27 2.20 8.18
N HIS A 108 -0.30 3.13 7.40
CA HIS A 108 -1.69 3.21 6.94
C HIS A 108 -2.73 3.67 7.96
N GLY A 109 -2.57 3.36 9.25
CA GLY A 109 -3.46 3.79 10.32
C GLY A 109 -4.82 3.11 10.32
N ALA A 110 -5.83 3.79 10.86
CA ALA A 110 -7.21 3.29 10.93
C ALA A 110 -7.82 3.03 9.54
N PRO A 111 -8.87 2.20 9.43
CA PRO A 111 -9.57 1.99 8.17
C PRO A 111 -10.15 3.29 7.59
N VAL A 112 -10.02 3.45 6.28
CA VAL A 112 -10.66 4.50 5.49
C VAL A 112 -12.13 4.17 5.25
N CYS A 113 -12.45 2.89 5.08
CA CYS A 113 -13.80 2.40 4.85
C CYS A 113 -13.95 0.98 5.40
N VAL A 114 -15.13 0.67 5.93
CA VAL A 114 -15.52 -0.67 6.41
C VAL A 114 -16.82 -1.06 5.72
N GLY A 115 -16.83 -2.20 5.04
CA GLY A 115 -18.01 -2.67 4.32
C GLY A 115 -18.13 -2.03 2.95
N CYS A 116 -18.98 -1.00 2.81
CA CYS A 116 -19.48 -0.48 1.52
C CYS A 116 -18.38 0.01 0.56
N PRO A 117 -17.92 -0.81 -0.41
CA PRO A 117 -16.82 -0.42 -1.30
C PRO A 117 -17.21 0.73 -2.24
N GLU A 118 -18.49 0.82 -2.59
CA GLU A 118 -19.02 1.84 -3.49
C GLU A 118 -18.93 3.24 -2.89
N ALA A 119 -18.95 3.36 -1.54
CA ALA A 119 -18.79 4.64 -0.85
C ALA A 119 -17.43 5.30 -1.16
N ILE A 120 -16.41 4.49 -1.45
CA ILE A 120 -15.07 4.95 -1.86
C ILE A 120 -14.81 4.72 -3.37
N GLY A 121 -15.86 4.43 -4.15
CA GLY A 121 -15.79 4.29 -5.60
C GLY A 121 -15.26 2.95 -6.11
N VAL A 122 -15.08 1.95 -5.25
CA VAL A 122 -14.71 0.59 -5.65
C VAL A 122 -15.97 -0.12 -6.15
N LYS A 123 -16.03 -0.43 -7.45
CA LYS A 123 -17.21 -1.01 -8.10
C LYS A 123 -17.23 -2.53 -8.09
N ASP A 124 -16.06 -3.15 -8.14
CA ASP A 124 -15.90 -4.60 -8.16
C ASP A 124 -14.65 -4.98 -7.37
N ILE A 125 -14.87 -5.60 -6.21
CA ILE A 125 -13.77 -6.06 -5.35
C ILE A 125 -12.97 -7.20 -5.97
N ASN A 126 -13.52 -7.92 -6.97
CA ASN A 126 -12.81 -9.02 -7.60
C ASN A 126 -11.86 -8.56 -8.72
N ASN A 127 -11.81 -7.27 -9.02
CA ASN A 127 -10.98 -6.70 -10.07
C ASN A 127 -10.12 -5.54 -9.52
N PRO A 128 -9.11 -5.83 -8.67
CA PRO A 128 -8.24 -4.81 -8.12
C PRO A 128 -7.35 -4.18 -9.20
N GLU A 129 -7.07 -2.87 -9.09
CA GLU A 129 -6.10 -2.21 -9.96
C GLU A 129 -4.65 -2.66 -9.70
N PHE A 130 -4.35 -3.11 -8.48
CA PHE A 130 -3.03 -3.66 -8.13
C PHE A 130 -3.15 -4.85 -7.18
N GLY A 131 -2.19 -5.76 -7.25
CA GLY A 131 -2.21 -6.99 -6.46
C GLY A 131 -3.16 -8.04 -7.06
N ASP A 132 -3.59 -8.98 -6.22
CA ASP A 132 -4.38 -10.14 -6.65
C ASP A 132 -5.73 -10.15 -5.92
N ALA A 133 -6.81 -10.51 -6.61
CA ALA A 133 -8.12 -10.68 -6.00
C ALA A 133 -8.11 -11.85 -4.99
N VAL A 134 -8.78 -11.69 -3.86
CA VAL A 134 -8.89 -12.68 -2.78
C VAL A 134 -10.35 -13.02 -2.49
N ASP A 135 -10.60 -14.19 -1.91
CA ASP A 135 -11.95 -14.60 -1.57
C ASP A 135 -12.51 -13.79 -0.38
N LEU A 136 -13.76 -13.36 -0.49
CA LEU A 136 -14.54 -12.75 0.59
C LEU A 136 -15.64 -13.72 1.03
N LEU A 137 -15.53 -14.27 2.24
CA LEU A 137 -16.50 -15.24 2.75
C LEU A 137 -17.77 -14.56 3.32
N PRO A 138 -18.88 -15.31 3.47
CA PRO A 138 -20.16 -14.74 3.90
C PRO A 138 -20.15 -14.08 5.30
N ASP A 139 -19.24 -14.49 6.19
CA ASP A 139 -19.07 -13.94 7.54
C ASP A 139 -18.01 -12.83 7.61
N GLU A 140 -17.47 -12.42 6.47
CA GLU A 140 -16.42 -11.42 6.35
C GLU A 140 -16.93 -10.09 5.79
N VAL A 141 -16.28 -9.02 6.23
CA VAL A 141 -16.52 -7.64 5.79
C VAL A 141 -15.24 -7.14 5.15
N PRO A 142 -15.29 -6.54 3.95
CA PRO A 142 -14.11 -5.94 3.35
C PRO A 142 -13.74 -4.66 4.11
N VAL A 143 -12.50 -4.58 4.60
CA VAL A 143 -11.96 -3.44 5.32
C VAL A 143 -10.87 -2.79 4.49
N PHE A 144 -11.00 -1.49 4.25
CA PHE A 144 -10.13 -0.71 3.37
C PHE A 144 -9.25 0.24 4.17
N HIS A 145 -7.94 0.13 3.97
CA HIS A 145 -6.95 1.04 4.53
C HIS A 145 -6.33 1.87 3.42
N ALA A 146 -5.84 3.08 3.72
CA ALA A 146 -4.98 3.82 2.78
C ALA A 146 -3.84 2.91 2.30
N CYS A 147 -3.17 3.19 1.19
CA CYS A 147 -2.09 2.34 0.68
C CYS A 147 -0.84 3.14 0.28
N GLY A 148 0.36 2.61 0.58
CA GLY A 148 1.65 3.13 0.14
C GLY A 148 1.88 3.08 -1.37
N VAL A 149 0.94 2.52 -2.14
CA VAL A 149 0.88 2.63 -3.61
C VAL A 149 0.28 3.96 -4.07
N THR A 150 -0.37 4.73 -3.18
CA THR A 150 -0.92 6.07 -3.50
C THR A 150 0.11 7.00 -4.14
N PRO A 151 1.33 7.17 -3.58
CA PRO A 151 2.38 7.96 -4.23
C PRO A 151 2.75 7.44 -5.61
N GLN A 152 2.84 6.12 -5.80
CA GLN A 152 3.16 5.53 -7.10
C GLN A 152 2.10 5.87 -8.15
N SER A 153 0.81 5.73 -7.80
CA SER A 153 -0.29 6.12 -8.68
C SER A 153 -0.22 7.62 -9.02
N ILE A 154 0.01 8.48 -8.03
CA ILE A 154 0.07 9.93 -8.24
C ILE A 154 1.28 10.32 -9.09
N LEU A 155 2.44 9.69 -8.91
CA LEU A 155 3.64 9.91 -9.73
C LEU A 155 3.37 9.57 -11.21
N MET A 156 2.67 8.46 -11.45
CA MET A 156 2.28 8.05 -12.80
C MET A 156 1.28 9.03 -13.42
N ASP A 157 0.22 9.38 -12.69
CA ASP A 157 -0.85 10.25 -13.17
C ASP A 157 -0.35 11.69 -13.39
N SER A 158 0.58 12.17 -12.55
CA SER A 158 1.19 13.51 -12.64
C SER A 158 2.33 13.60 -13.67
N LYS A 159 2.67 12.49 -14.33
CA LYS A 159 3.73 12.41 -15.36
C LYS A 159 5.07 12.99 -14.91
N VAL A 160 5.47 12.67 -13.68
CA VAL A 160 6.78 13.12 -13.15
C VAL A 160 7.90 12.67 -14.09
N SER A 161 8.84 13.59 -14.38
CA SER A 161 9.87 13.41 -15.40
C SER A 161 10.74 12.18 -15.13
N PHE A 162 11.11 11.96 -13.87
CA PHE A 162 11.83 10.81 -13.40
C PHE A 162 11.48 10.47 -11.95
N ALA A 163 11.28 9.19 -11.66
CA ALA A 163 11.09 8.69 -10.30
C ALA A 163 11.65 7.27 -10.16
N ILE A 164 12.14 6.96 -8.96
CA ILE A 164 12.58 5.62 -8.56
C ILE A 164 11.69 5.17 -7.41
N THR A 165 11.15 3.96 -7.50
CA THR A 165 10.37 3.33 -6.43
C THR A 165 10.84 1.89 -6.25
N HIS A 166 10.40 1.22 -5.20
CA HIS A 166 10.54 -0.24 -5.10
C HIS A 166 9.51 -0.94 -6.01
N SER A 167 9.84 -2.13 -6.49
CA SER A 167 8.83 -3.01 -7.10
C SER A 167 7.91 -3.57 -6.01
N ALA A 168 6.63 -3.77 -6.31
CA ALA A 168 5.67 -4.31 -5.36
C ALA A 168 6.19 -5.63 -4.73
N GLY A 169 6.04 -5.77 -3.41
CA GLY A 169 6.55 -6.94 -2.65
C GLY A 169 8.06 -6.94 -2.39
N HIS A 170 8.82 -5.98 -2.89
CA HIS A 170 10.28 -5.88 -2.72
C HIS A 170 10.62 -4.63 -1.90
N MET A 171 10.19 -4.55 -0.65
CA MET A 171 10.36 -3.36 0.19
C MET A 171 11.78 -3.22 0.76
N PHE A 172 12.09 -2.01 1.26
CA PHE A 172 13.27 -1.77 2.09
C PHE A 172 13.00 -2.25 3.52
N ILE A 173 13.86 -3.13 4.05
CA ILE A 173 13.79 -3.59 5.44
C ILE A 173 14.66 -2.65 6.28
N THR A 174 14.07 -2.03 7.30
CA THR A 174 14.78 -1.14 8.24
C THR A 174 15.25 -1.89 9.47
N ASP A 175 16.20 -1.32 10.20
CA ASP A 175 16.58 -1.80 11.54
C ASP A 175 15.57 -1.40 12.64
N LEU A 176 14.54 -0.61 12.29
CA LEU A 176 13.50 -0.18 13.23
C LEU A 176 12.48 -1.31 13.45
N PRO A 177 12.20 -1.67 14.72
CA PRO A 177 11.08 -2.56 15.06
C PRO A 177 9.73 -1.96 14.63
N SER A 178 8.80 -2.80 14.18
CA SER A 178 7.49 -2.35 13.66
C SER A 178 6.64 -1.58 14.67
N ASP A 179 6.81 -1.84 15.97
CA ASP A 179 6.13 -1.16 17.08
C ASP A 179 6.74 0.21 17.45
N THR A 180 7.92 0.54 16.89
CA THR A 180 8.58 1.83 17.09
C THR A 180 8.28 2.84 15.99
N VAL A 181 7.69 2.41 14.88
CA VAL A 181 7.18 3.27 13.81
C VAL A 181 5.79 3.76 14.22
N LEU A 182 5.75 4.59 15.27
CA LEU A 182 4.57 5.34 15.72
C LEU A 182 4.33 6.51 14.81
#